data_AF-A0A1J5MMU6-F1
#
_entry.id   AF-A0A1J5MMU6-F1
#
_cell.length_a   1.000
_cell.length_b   1.000
_cell.length_c   1.000
_cell.angle_alpha   90.00
_cell.angle_beta   90.00
_cell.angle_gamma   90.00
#
_symmetry.space_group_name_H-M   'P 1'
#
loop_
_entity.id
_entity.type
_entity.pdbx_description
1 polymer ?
#
loop_
_entity_poly.entity_id
_entity_poly.type
_entity_poly.pdbx_seq_one_letter_code
_entity_poly.pdbx_strand_id
1 'polypeptide(L)'
;MKVTKLSQDEALSITLRHQLLPQTQQRIDLYFSLPNEMGISPQTLDESNYFHSSIKTRSAYYSDKLHLPLVRSRFISAKKGEQDDYRVNLNLFSYQIKTALDIDIKQTLQHKDSDGFYPMAHELAEQSIGLLKKLRRNAPSDKKFKSYHENADNYLSWHVEQSFLKLLAKGPKTSENTEIREQLINLCRTENNYRDSNQFNSQITLDDPNRITNKMRLLQRLMEYGVVFTKDMRHLNRNLKRFVRGSVTAIIMAFVMTLVLNARSSFTEVTLVLVALLGVIYGLRETFKDDITQIIW
;
A
#
# COMPACT_ATOMS: atom_id res chain seq x y z
N MET A 1 23.70 4.28 -10.96
CA MET A 1 22.80 4.24 -9.79
C MET A 1 21.81 3.09 -10.01
N LYS A 2 21.80 2.03 -9.18
CA LYS A 2 20.89 0.88 -9.39
C LYS A 2 19.45 1.32 -9.10
N VAL A 3 18.68 1.58 -10.15
CA VAL A 3 17.30 2.10 -10.11
C VAL A 3 16.31 1.12 -9.47
N THR A 4 16.68 -0.16 -9.43
CA THR A 4 15.83 -1.23 -8.92
C THR A 4 16.64 -2.15 -7.99
N LYS A 5 16.11 -2.38 -6.79
CA LYS A 5 16.64 -3.33 -5.80
C LYS A 5 15.67 -4.50 -5.65
N LEU A 6 16.18 -5.71 -5.83
CA LEU A 6 15.48 -6.96 -5.56
C LEU A 6 15.89 -7.43 -4.15
N SER A 7 14.91 -7.70 -3.29
CA SER A 7 15.16 -8.30 -1.97
C SER A 7 14.17 -9.42 -1.73
N GLN A 8 14.67 -10.56 -1.26
CA GLN A 8 13.83 -11.63 -0.73
C GLN A 8 13.38 -11.26 0.68
N ASP A 9 12.08 -11.35 0.95
CA ASP A 9 11.52 -11.14 2.29
C ASP A 9 11.29 -12.51 2.97
N GLU A 10 11.03 -12.51 4.28
CA GLU A 10 10.75 -13.73 5.02
C GLU A 10 9.41 -14.34 4.53
N ALA A 11 9.43 -15.61 4.09
CA ALA A 11 8.32 -16.39 3.51
C ALA A 11 8.00 -16.18 2.01
N LEU A 12 8.83 -16.77 1.13
CA LEU A 12 8.59 -16.97 -0.33
C LEU A 12 8.14 -15.74 -1.13
N SER A 13 8.34 -14.53 -0.59
CA SER A 13 7.91 -13.30 -1.22
C SER A 13 9.11 -12.51 -1.72
N ILE A 14 8.95 -11.95 -2.92
CA ILE A 14 9.97 -11.17 -3.60
C ILE A 14 9.52 -9.72 -3.57
N THR A 15 10.32 -8.85 -2.96
CA THR A 15 10.08 -7.41 -2.95
C THR A 15 10.95 -6.72 -3.98
N LEU A 16 10.30 -6.06 -4.93
CA LEU A 16 10.95 -5.20 -5.91
C LEU A 16 10.79 -3.74 -5.48
N ARG A 17 11.89 -3.06 -5.18
CA ARG A 17 11.89 -1.63 -4.88
C ARG A 17 12.49 -0.87 -6.05
N HIS A 18 11.76 0.10 -6.57
CA HIS A 18 12.25 1.01 -7.59
C HIS A 18 11.98 2.45 -7.16
N GLN A 19 12.88 3.35 -7.53
CA GLN A 19 12.72 4.78 -7.29
C GLN A 19 12.27 5.45 -8.58
N LEU A 20 11.08 6.06 -8.56
CA LEU A 20 10.59 6.88 -9.67
C LEU A 20 11.07 8.32 -9.50
N LEU A 21 11.72 8.86 -10.53
CA LEU A 21 12.05 10.28 -10.64
C LEU A 21 10.85 11.05 -11.23
N PRO A 22 10.72 12.36 -10.99
CA PRO A 22 9.66 13.17 -11.59
C PRO A 22 9.63 13.00 -13.12
N GLN A 23 8.43 12.79 -13.68
CA GLN A 23 8.19 12.58 -15.12
C GLN A 23 8.86 11.35 -15.75
N THR A 24 9.49 10.49 -14.96
CA THR A 24 10.08 9.26 -15.50
C THR A 24 9.04 8.15 -15.61
N GLN A 25 9.02 7.51 -16.77
CA GLN A 25 8.28 6.28 -16.97
C GLN A 25 9.25 5.12 -16.84
N GLN A 26 8.89 4.13 -16.03
CA GLN A 26 9.67 2.91 -15.89
C GLN A 26 8.79 1.71 -16.21
N ARG A 27 9.24 0.90 -17.16
CA ARG A 27 8.64 -0.40 -17.46
C ARG A 27 9.46 -1.48 -16.76
N ILE A 28 8.77 -2.37 -16.05
CA ILE A 28 9.37 -3.50 -15.36
C ILE A 28 8.67 -4.74 -15.89
N ASP A 29 9.42 -5.56 -16.63
CA ASP A 29 8.95 -6.85 -17.13
C ASP A 29 9.51 -7.95 -16.21
N LEU A 30 8.62 -8.75 -15.62
CA LEU A 30 8.95 -9.86 -14.73
C LEU A 30 8.63 -11.17 -15.44
N TYR A 31 9.64 -12.02 -15.62
CA TYR A 31 9.49 -13.35 -16.22
C TYR A 31 9.66 -14.41 -15.15
N PHE A 32 8.65 -15.26 -14.99
CA PHE A 32 8.70 -16.42 -14.10
C PHE A 32 8.88 -17.66 -14.95
N SER A 33 9.97 -18.39 -14.72
CA SER A 33 10.14 -19.74 -15.26
C SER A 33 9.57 -20.72 -14.24
N LEU A 34 8.46 -21.37 -14.60
CA LEU A 34 7.79 -22.35 -13.76
C LEU A 34 8.06 -23.75 -14.34
N PRO A 35 8.46 -24.74 -13.51
CA PRO A 35 8.63 -26.11 -13.98
C PRO A 35 7.31 -26.66 -14.50
N ASN A 36 7.34 -27.34 -15.65
CA ASN A 36 6.15 -27.97 -16.25
C ASN A 36 5.47 -28.97 -15.31
N GLU A 37 6.24 -29.58 -14.41
CA GLU A 37 5.78 -30.55 -13.40
C GLU A 37 4.82 -29.93 -12.36
N MET A 38 4.78 -28.61 -12.21
CA MET A 38 3.86 -27.94 -11.28
C MET A 38 2.42 -27.89 -11.78
N GLY A 39 2.15 -28.27 -13.03
CA GLY A 39 0.79 -28.27 -13.60
C GLY A 39 0.15 -26.88 -13.72
N ILE A 40 0.95 -25.81 -13.65
CA ILE A 40 0.45 -24.44 -13.74
C ILE A 40 0.09 -24.15 -15.19
N SER A 41 -1.21 -24.01 -15.44
CA SER A 41 -1.79 -23.64 -16.74
C SER A 41 -2.78 -22.48 -16.57
N PRO A 42 -3.20 -21.81 -17.67
CA PRO A 42 -4.24 -20.78 -17.61
C PRO A 42 -5.57 -21.27 -16.99
N GLN A 43 -5.80 -22.59 -16.97
CA GLN A 43 -6.98 -23.21 -16.38
C GLN A 43 -6.87 -23.38 -14.85
N THR A 44 -5.66 -23.63 -14.33
CA THR A 44 -5.42 -23.84 -12.89
C THR A 44 -5.10 -22.53 -12.17
N LEU A 45 -4.41 -21.60 -12.85
CA LEU A 45 -4.05 -20.29 -12.32
C LEU A 45 -4.34 -19.23 -13.38
N ASP A 46 -5.53 -18.64 -13.29
CA ASP A 46 -5.89 -17.51 -14.15
C ASP A 46 -4.96 -16.31 -13.90
N GLU A 47 -4.46 -15.71 -14.99
CA GLU A 47 -3.51 -14.59 -14.95
C GLU A 47 -4.07 -13.42 -14.14
N SER A 48 -5.37 -13.13 -14.31
CA SER A 48 -5.99 -12.00 -13.62
C SER A 48 -6.07 -12.25 -12.11
N ASN A 49 -6.50 -13.45 -11.71
CA ASN A 49 -6.55 -13.83 -10.31
C ASN A 49 -5.16 -13.81 -9.65
N TYR A 50 -4.14 -14.32 -10.34
CA TYR A 50 -2.76 -14.26 -9.84
C TYR A 50 -2.27 -12.81 -9.68
N PHE A 51 -2.48 -11.96 -10.70
CA PHE A 51 -2.05 -10.57 -10.66
C PHE A 51 -2.71 -9.79 -9.51
N HIS A 52 -4.01 -9.98 -9.28
CA HIS A 52 -4.75 -9.24 -8.25
C HIS A 52 -4.54 -9.76 -6.83
N SER A 53 -4.32 -11.07 -6.65
CA SER A 53 -4.13 -11.66 -5.32
C SER A 53 -2.68 -11.64 -4.85
N SER A 54 -1.73 -11.90 -5.76
CA SER A 54 -0.33 -12.15 -5.43
C SER A 54 0.56 -10.91 -5.60
N ILE A 55 0.23 -9.98 -6.51
CA ILE A 55 1.06 -8.80 -6.77
C ILE A 55 0.52 -7.58 -6.00
N LYS A 56 1.19 -7.27 -4.89
CA LYS A 56 0.90 -6.08 -4.09
C LYS A 56 1.89 -4.97 -4.42
N THR A 57 1.43 -3.95 -5.13
CA THR A 57 2.21 -2.73 -5.37
C THR A 57 1.91 -1.69 -4.30
N ARG A 58 2.94 -1.06 -3.74
CA ARG A 58 2.80 0.14 -2.90
C ARG A 58 3.73 1.21 -3.42
N SER A 59 3.18 2.42 -3.62
CA SER A 59 3.95 3.60 -4.02
C SER A 59 3.84 4.64 -2.91
N ALA A 60 4.99 5.09 -2.44
CA ALA A 60 5.09 6.14 -1.43
C ALA A 60 6.22 7.10 -1.84
N TYR A 61 6.18 8.32 -1.29
CA TYR A 61 7.27 9.27 -1.45
C TYR A 61 8.59 8.67 -0.95
N TYR A 62 9.63 8.70 -1.78
CA TYR A 62 10.99 8.27 -1.46
C TYR A 62 11.91 9.50 -1.35
N SER A 63 12.77 9.52 -0.34
CA SER A 63 13.83 10.52 -0.19
C SER A 63 15.15 9.79 0.07
N ASP A 64 16.18 10.08 -0.74
CA ASP A 64 17.46 9.36 -0.74
C ASP A 64 18.38 9.75 0.42
N LYS A 65 18.14 10.93 0.98
CA LYS A 65 18.68 11.33 2.28
C LYS A 65 17.50 11.44 3.23
N LEU A 66 17.77 11.45 4.53
CA LEU A 66 16.97 12.20 5.47
C LEU A 66 17.13 13.69 5.10
N HIS A 67 16.61 14.08 3.94
CA HIS A 67 15.90 15.32 3.83
C HIS A 67 14.69 15.12 4.74
N LEU A 68 14.94 15.17 6.06
CA LEU A 68 14.16 16.02 6.94
C LEU A 68 13.63 17.12 6.03
N PRO A 69 12.32 17.34 5.98
CA PRO A 69 11.81 18.56 5.42
C PRO A 69 12.25 19.76 6.30
N LEU A 70 13.55 19.92 6.54
CA LEU A 70 14.23 21.20 6.60
C LEU A 70 13.80 22.12 5.45
N VAL A 71 13.25 21.57 4.35
CA VAL A 71 12.64 22.40 3.31
C VAL A 71 11.40 23.15 3.80
N ARG A 72 10.64 22.71 4.83
CA ARG A 72 9.39 23.40 5.15
C ARG A 72 8.93 23.38 6.62
N SER A 73 9.81 23.59 7.62
CA SER A 73 9.33 24.08 8.94
C SER A 73 8.50 25.37 8.78
N ARG A 74 8.77 26.11 7.70
CA ARG A 74 8.03 27.31 7.26
C ARG A 74 6.66 27.03 6.60
N PHE A 75 6.34 25.81 6.16
CA PHE A 75 5.02 25.49 5.56
C PHE A 75 4.13 24.63 6.44
N ILE A 76 4.65 24.11 7.57
CA ILE A 76 3.79 23.79 8.72
C ILE A 76 3.26 25.10 9.33
N SER A 77 3.89 26.25 9.07
CA SER A 77 3.30 27.53 9.45
C SER A 77 2.10 27.85 8.55
N ALA A 78 0.91 27.90 9.16
CA ALA A 78 -0.34 28.26 8.50
C ALA A 78 -0.33 29.68 7.87
N LYS A 79 0.74 30.47 8.09
CA LYS A 79 0.84 31.88 7.70
C LYS A 79 1.56 32.13 6.36
N LYS A 80 2.17 31.14 5.70
CA LYS A 80 3.04 31.38 4.52
C LYS A 80 2.85 30.46 3.30
N GLY A 81 1.92 29.51 3.32
CA GLY A 81 1.55 28.69 2.16
C GLY A 81 0.07 28.83 1.83
N GLU A 82 -0.35 28.37 0.65
CA GLU A 82 -1.78 28.14 0.37
C GLU A 82 -2.32 27.20 1.45
N GLN A 83 -3.43 27.58 2.10
CA GLN A 83 -4.04 26.81 3.19
C GLN A 83 -4.33 25.35 2.82
N ASP A 84 -4.48 25.08 1.52
CA ASP A 84 -4.74 23.75 0.96
C ASP A 84 -3.56 22.76 1.15
N ASP A 85 -2.33 23.25 1.27
CA ASP A 85 -1.12 22.42 1.37
C ASP A 85 -0.79 21.95 2.80
N TYR A 86 -1.37 22.56 3.85
CA TYR A 86 -0.97 22.29 5.23
C TYR A 86 -1.16 20.81 5.61
N ARG A 87 -2.31 20.24 5.27
CA ARG A 87 -2.66 18.85 5.60
C ARG A 87 -1.73 17.86 4.92
N VAL A 88 -1.41 18.08 3.64
CA VAL A 88 -0.48 17.23 2.88
C VAL A 88 0.92 17.29 3.50
N ASN A 89 1.39 18.49 3.84
CA ASN A 89 2.70 18.67 4.48
C ASN A 89 2.78 18.03 5.87
N LEU A 90 1.74 18.17 6.70
CA LEU A 90 1.64 17.54 8.02
C LEU A 90 1.65 16.01 7.89
N ASN A 91 0.87 15.49 6.95
CA ASN A 91 0.79 14.06 6.68
C ASN A 91 2.14 13.51 6.20
N LEU A 92 2.81 14.19 5.27
CA LEU A 92 4.13 13.81 4.77
C LEU A 92 5.17 13.79 5.89
N PHE A 93 5.20 14.84 6.70
CA PHE A 93 6.11 14.94 7.84
C PHE A 93 5.89 13.80 8.84
N SER A 94 4.63 13.54 9.20
CA SER A 94 4.28 12.48 10.16
C SER A 94 4.62 11.09 9.61
N TYR A 95 4.33 10.86 8.33
CA TYR A 95 4.66 9.60 7.66
C TYR A 95 6.17 9.33 7.61
N GLN A 96 6.98 10.37 7.34
CA GLN A 96 8.43 10.26 7.31
C GLN A 96 9.02 9.96 8.70
N ILE A 97 8.58 10.65 9.75
CA ILE A 97 9.02 10.36 11.12
C ILE A 97 8.72 8.92 11.49
N LYS A 98 7.48 8.48 11.26
CA LYS A 98 7.07 7.11 11.57
C LYS A 98 7.90 6.09 10.82
N THR A 99 8.10 6.29 9.52
CA THR A 99 8.88 5.35 8.69
C THR A 99 10.36 5.33 9.08
N ALA A 100 10.96 6.50 9.35
CA ALA A 100 12.34 6.60 9.80
C ALA A 100 12.52 5.88 11.14
N LEU A 101 11.66 6.19 12.11
CA LEU A 101 11.69 5.55 13.43
C LEU A 101 11.53 4.03 13.33
N ASP A 102 10.61 3.52 12.51
CA ASP A 102 10.44 2.07 12.31
C ASP A 102 11.72 1.41 11.76
N ILE A 103 12.40 2.07 10.82
CA ILE A 103 13.65 1.59 10.22
C ILE A 103 14.77 1.62 11.27
N ASP A 104 14.93 2.75 11.97
CA ASP A 104 16.01 2.96 12.92
C ASP A 104 15.86 2.02 14.12
N ILE A 105 14.65 1.86 14.66
CA ILE A 105 14.36 0.85 15.70
C ILE A 105 14.73 -0.55 15.21
N LYS A 106 14.41 -0.91 13.96
CA LYS A 106 14.77 -2.22 13.40
C LYS A 106 16.29 -2.37 13.26
N GLN A 107 17.02 -1.31 12.93
CA GLN A 107 18.48 -1.32 12.84
C GLN A 107 19.12 -1.42 14.24
N THR A 108 18.67 -0.62 15.21
CA THR A 108 19.17 -0.67 16.58
C THR A 108 18.96 -2.06 17.19
N LEU A 109 17.81 -2.70 16.94
CA LEU A 109 17.54 -4.07 17.39
C LEU A 109 18.41 -5.16 16.74
N GLN A 110 19.15 -4.87 15.66
CA GLN A 110 20.11 -5.82 15.09
C GLN A 110 21.39 -5.91 15.92
N HIS A 111 21.73 -4.85 16.67
CA HIS A 111 22.86 -4.86 17.59
C HIS A 111 22.50 -5.62 18.86
N LYS A 112 23.14 -6.77 19.07
CA LYS A 112 22.95 -7.60 20.27
C LYS A 112 23.84 -7.18 21.42
N ASP A 113 24.94 -6.50 21.12
CA ASP A 113 25.92 -6.05 22.11
C ASP A 113 25.46 -4.76 22.79
N SER A 114 25.65 -4.70 24.11
CA SER A 114 25.22 -3.57 24.93
C SER A 114 25.91 -2.26 24.52
N ASP A 115 27.19 -2.33 24.17
CA ASP A 115 28.03 -1.16 23.87
C ASP A 115 27.65 -0.47 22.56
N GLY A 116 27.09 -1.21 21.59
CA GLY A 116 26.56 -0.63 20.35
C GLY A 116 25.09 -0.22 20.46
N PHE A 117 24.29 -1.00 21.19
CA PHE A 117 22.85 -0.83 21.28
C PHE A 117 22.44 0.46 22.00
N TYR A 118 22.96 0.70 23.21
CA TYR A 118 22.50 1.81 24.05
C TYR A 118 22.89 3.19 23.53
N PRO A 119 24.09 3.43 22.99
CA PRO A 119 24.42 4.71 22.35
C PRO A 119 23.52 5.03 21.15
N MET A 120 23.24 4.03 20.31
CA MET A 120 22.34 4.19 19.17
C MET A 120 20.90 4.46 19.61
N ALA A 121 20.43 3.77 20.65
CA ALA A 121 19.11 4.01 21.23
C ALA A 121 18.99 5.41 21.84
N HIS A 122 20.03 5.90 22.50
CA HIS A 122 20.10 7.25 23.05
C HIS A 122 20.03 8.31 21.94
N GLU A 123 20.85 8.17 20.89
CA GLU A 123 20.83 9.08 19.74
C GLU A 123 19.44 9.12 19.09
N LEU A 124 18.82 7.95 18.89
CA LEU A 124 17.48 7.84 18.34
C LEU A 124 16.42 8.56 19.21
N ALA A 125 16.57 8.49 20.54
CA ALA A 125 15.71 9.20 21.48
C ALA A 125 15.84 10.71 21.37
N GLU A 126 17.06 11.25 21.34
CA GLU A 126 17.30 12.69 21.16
C GLU A 126 16.74 13.20 19.84
N GLN A 127 16.98 12.46 18.74
CA GLN A 127 16.45 12.79 17.43
C GLN A 127 14.91 12.81 17.43
N SER A 128 14.28 11.80 18.06
CA SER A 128 12.82 11.71 18.18
C SER A 128 12.24 12.88 18.97
N ILE A 129 12.84 13.24 20.11
CA ILE A 129 12.45 14.43 20.89
C ILE A 129 12.57 15.69 20.04
N GLY A 130 13.67 15.86 19.32
CA GLY A 130 13.92 17.00 18.45
C GLY A 130 12.88 17.15 17.34
N LEU A 131 12.42 16.03 16.77
CA LEU A 131 11.38 15.99 15.73
C LEU A 131 10.00 16.33 16.30
N LEU A 132 9.61 15.75 17.44
CA LEU A 132 8.35 16.06 18.12
C LEU A 132 8.28 17.54 18.56
N LYS A 133 9.38 18.09 19.09
CA LYS A 133 9.46 19.51 19.45
C LYS A 133 9.23 20.43 18.25
N LYS A 134 9.76 20.06 17.07
CA LYS A 134 9.54 20.80 15.81
C LYS A 134 8.08 20.74 15.36
N LEU A 135 7.41 19.60 15.49
CA LEU A 135 5.98 19.45 15.20
C LEU A 135 5.14 20.38 16.10
N ARG A 136 5.38 20.31 17.41
CA ARG A 136 4.64 21.04 18.44
C ARG A 136 4.81 22.55 18.33
N ARG A 137 6.02 23.02 17.98
CA ARG A 137 6.30 24.46 17.77
C ARG A 137 5.49 25.09 16.63
N ASN A 138 5.12 24.30 15.62
CA ASN A 138 4.41 24.79 14.45
C ASN A 138 2.89 24.51 14.52
N ALA A 139 2.33 24.44 15.73
CA ALA A 139 0.90 24.25 15.91
C ALA A 139 0.11 25.39 15.24
N PRO A 140 -0.92 25.09 14.43
CA PRO A 140 -1.73 26.09 13.75
C PRO A 140 -2.72 26.75 14.72
N SER A 141 -2.99 28.04 14.51
CA SER A 141 -3.98 28.78 15.32
C SER A 141 -5.42 28.56 14.86
N ASP A 142 -5.63 28.17 13.59
CA ASP A 142 -6.95 27.91 13.01
C ASP A 142 -7.54 26.60 13.56
N LYS A 143 -8.80 26.64 14.00
CA LYS A 143 -9.54 25.51 14.57
C LYS A 143 -9.58 24.31 13.62
N LYS A 144 -9.72 24.53 12.31
CA LYS A 144 -9.76 23.43 11.32
C LYS A 144 -8.43 22.68 11.28
N PHE A 145 -7.32 23.41 11.17
CA PHE A 145 -5.99 22.82 11.11
C PHE A 145 -5.50 22.28 12.45
N LYS A 146 -5.96 22.87 13.56
CA LYS A 146 -5.66 22.41 14.91
C LYS A 146 -6.12 20.96 15.13
N SER A 147 -7.32 20.61 14.70
CA SER A 147 -7.80 19.22 14.81
C SER A 147 -6.90 18.23 14.05
N TYR A 148 -6.41 18.59 12.85
CA TYR A 148 -5.52 17.71 12.10
C TYR A 148 -4.16 17.58 12.78
N HIS A 149 -3.63 18.68 13.31
CA HIS A 149 -2.37 18.72 14.06
C HIS A 149 -2.45 17.86 15.34
N GLU A 150 -3.50 18.02 16.14
CA GLU A 150 -3.71 17.25 17.37
C GLU A 150 -3.82 15.75 17.09
N ASN A 151 -4.50 15.36 16.01
CA ASN A 151 -4.60 13.97 15.58
C ASN A 151 -3.23 13.39 15.19
N ALA A 152 -2.41 14.16 14.47
CA ALA A 152 -1.06 13.74 14.10
C ALA A 152 -0.12 13.67 15.31
N ASP A 153 -0.16 14.66 16.20
CA ASP A 153 0.67 14.72 17.41
C ASP A 153 0.31 13.59 18.40
N ASN A 154 -0.98 13.33 18.61
CA ASN A 154 -1.45 12.22 19.45
C ASN A 154 -0.92 10.88 18.94
N TYR A 155 -1.02 10.63 17.64
CA TYR A 155 -0.48 9.40 17.05
C TYR A 155 1.04 9.34 17.16
N LEU A 156 1.77 10.39 16.80
CA LEU A 156 3.24 10.38 16.79
C LEU A 156 3.80 10.22 18.20
N SER A 157 3.23 10.93 19.19
CA SER A 157 3.57 10.78 20.60
C SER A 157 3.38 9.33 21.07
N TRP A 158 2.21 8.74 20.78
CA TRP A 158 1.93 7.35 21.13
C TRP A 158 2.88 6.37 20.40
N HIS A 159 3.11 6.58 19.10
CA HIS A 159 3.95 5.71 18.30
C HIS A 159 5.41 5.75 18.79
N VAL A 160 5.93 6.93 19.12
CA VAL A 160 7.26 7.11 19.70
C VAL A 160 7.39 6.33 21.00
N GLU A 161 6.46 6.52 21.94
CA GLU A 161 6.46 5.77 23.19
C GLU A 161 6.43 4.26 22.96
N GLN A 162 5.50 3.75 22.15
CA GLN A 162 5.41 2.31 21.90
C GLN A 162 6.66 1.75 21.21
N SER A 163 7.31 2.55 20.36
CA SER A 163 8.55 2.18 19.69
C SER A 163 9.70 2.03 20.68
N PHE A 164 9.85 2.97 21.62
CA PHE A 164 10.87 2.91 22.66
C PHE A 164 10.58 1.85 23.72
N LEU A 165 9.31 1.63 24.09
CA LEU A 165 8.92 0.50 24.95
C LEU A 165 9.27 -0.84 24.29
N LYS A 166 9.01 -0.97 22.99
CA LYS A 166 9.41 -2.16 22.21
C LYS A 166 10.93 -2.32 22.15
N LEU A 167 11.67 -1.23 21.98
CA LEU A 167 13.13 -1.23 21.98
C LEU A 167 13.67 -1.68 23.34
N LEU A 168 13.16 -1.14 24.45
CA LEU A 168 13.52 -1.51 25.80
C LEU A 168 13.16 -2.97 26.16
N ALA A 169 12.03 -3.47 25.65
CA ALA A 169 11.59 -4.85 25.89
C ALA A 169 12.48 -5.89 25.18
N LYS A 170 13.02 -5.54 24.00
CA LYS A 170 13.82 -6.44 23.16
C LYS A 170 15.33 -6.20 23.25
N GLY A 171 15.76 -5.12 23.91
CA GLY A 171 17.16 -4.76 24.06
C GLY A 171 17.94 -5.66 25.03
N PRO A 172 19.29 -5.61 25.00
CA PRO A 172 20.16 -6.35 25.91
C PRO A 172 19.94 -5.94 27.37
N LYS A 173 19.85 -6.94 28.25
CA LYS A 173 19.62 -6.75 29.69
C LYS A 173 20.96 -6.75 30.43
N THR A 174 21.63 -5.61 30.47
CA THR A 174 22.92 -5.41 31.14
C THR A 174 22.79 -4.31 32.20
N SER A 175 23.43 -4.47 33.35
CA SER A 175 23.40 -3.49 34.46
C SER A 175 24.21 -2.22 34.18
N GLU A 176 25.21 -2.29 33.29
CA GLU A 176 26.15 -1.20 33.02
C GLU A 176 25.51 0.02 32.34
N ASN A 177 24.37 -0.16 31.67
CA ASN A 177 23.69 0.92 30.91
C ASN A 177 22.38 1.38 31.56
N THR A 178 22.31 1.35 32.89
CA THR A 178 21.10 1.70 33.64
C THR A 178 20.67 3.15 33.42
N GLU A 179 21.62 4.08 33.29
CA GLU A 179 21.34 5.51 33.07
C GLU A 179 20.60 5.78 31.75
N ILE A 180 21.12 5.26 30.63
CA ILE A 180 20.48 5.41 29.31
C ILE A 180 19.10 4.75 29.32
N ARG A 181 18.98 3.58 29.94
CA ARG A 181 17.69 2.88 30.09
C ARG A 181 16.67 3.74 30.84
N GLU A 182 17.08 4.42 31.91
CA GLU A 182 16.23 5.32 32.67
C GLU A 182 15.81 6.54 31.84
N GLN A 183 16.72 7.13 31.06
CA GLN A 183 16.40 8.22 30.15
C GLN A 183 15.35 7.82 29.10
N LEU A 184 15.46 6.62 28.51
CA LEU A 184 14.48 6.10 27.56
C LEU A 184 13.11 5.86 28.21
N ILE A 185 13.08 5.35 29.45
CA ILE A 185 11.83 5.22 30.22
C ILE A 185 11.24 6.59 30.53
N ASN A 186 12.07 7.57 30.87
CA ASN A 186 11.64 8.93 31.16
C ASN A 186 11.05 9.60 29.92
N LEU A 187 11.61 9.36 28.73
CA LEU A 187 11.00 9.78 27.46
C LEU A 187 9.59 9.21 27.30
N CYS A 188 9.41 7.91 27.53
CA CYS A 188 8.10 7.26 27.44
C CYS A 188 7.09 7.88 28.43
N ARG A 189 7.51 8.10 29.68
CA ARG A 189 6.67 8.75 30.70
C ARG A 189 6.31 10.19 30.33
N THR A 190 7.28 10.94 29.81
CA THR A 190 7.07 12.34 29.40
C THR A 190 6.05 12.43 28.27
N GLU A 191 6.15 11.54 27.28
CA GLU A 191 5.19 11.47 26.17
C GLU A 191 3.80 11.03 26.64
N ASN A 192 3.70 10.08 27.57
CA ASN A 192 2.41 9.73 28.16
C ASN A 192 1.77 10.91 28.91
N ASN A 193 2.52 11.54 29.81
CA ASN A 193 2.06 12.70 30.58
C ASN A 193 1.66 13.87 29.67
N TYR A 194 2.36 14.05 28.55
CA TYR A 194 2.02 15.05 27.54
C TYR A 194 0.66 14.79 26.91
N ARG A 195 0.35 13.53 26.55
CA ARG A 195 -0.96 13.18 25.99
C ARG A 195 -2.09 13.32 26.99
N ASP A 196 -1.83 12.98 28.26
CA ASP A 196 -2.79 13.15 29.35
C ASP A 196 -3.09 14.63 29.61
N SER A 197 -2.05 15.48 29.65
CA SER A 197 -2.18 16.93 29.84
C SER A 197 -2.97 17.61 28.72
N ASN A 198 -2.85 17.14 27.48
CA ASN A 198 -3.59 17.67 26.33
C ASN A 198 -4.94 16.99 26.12
N GLN A 199 -5.32 16.01 26.95
CA GLN A 199 -6.60 15.29 26.88
C GLN A 199 -6.91 14.71 25.49
N PHE A 200 -5.90 14.20 24.78
CA PHE A 200 -6.10 13.67 23.42
C PHE A 200 -7.02 12.45 23.38
N ASN A 201 -7.10 11.69 24.46
CA ASN A 201 -7.84 10.44 24.56
C ASN A 201 -8.78 10.48 25.77
N SER A 202 -10.00 9.98 25.59
CA SER A 202 -10.95 9.83 26.70
C SER A 202 -10.54 8.67 27.61
N GLN A 203 -10.95 8.73 28.89
CA GLN A 203 -10.64 7.68 29.86
C GLN A 203 -11.11 6.29 29.38
N ILE A 204 -12.32 6.20 28.81
CA ILE A 204 -12.88 4.97 28.23
C ILE A 204 -11.97 4.39 27.12
N THR A 205 -11.26 5.25 26.38
CA THR A 205 -10.31 4.80 25.35
C THR A 205 -9.01 4.30 25.95
N LEU A 206 -8.55 4.90 27.06
CA LEU A 206 -7.32 4.52 27.76
C LEU A 206 -7.50 3.22 28.55
N ASP A 207 -8.69 3.00 29.12
CA ASP A 207 -9.01 1.81 29.92
C ASP A 207 -9.04 0.51 29.10
N ASP A 208 -9.27 0.61 27.78
CA ASP A 208 -9.32 -0.54 26.87
C ASP A 208 -8.15 -0.53 25.86
N PRO A 209 -7.18 -1.45 25.99
CA PRO A 209 -6.04 -1.57 25.09
C PRO A 209 -6.42 -1.73 23.61
N ASN A 210 -7.56 -2.36 23.30
CA ASN A 210 -8.01 -2.53 21.93
C ASN A 210 -8.54 -1.22 21.34
N ARG A 211 -9.25 -0.42 22.14
CA ARG A 211 -9.79 0.87 21.69
C ARG A 211 -8.68 1.86 21.38
N ILE A 212 -7.69 2.00 22.26
CA ILE A 212 -6.56 2.88 22.00
C ILE A 212 -5.81 2.44 20.74
N THR A 213 -5.53 1.13 20.60
CA THR A 213 -4.83 0.60 19.42
C THR A 213 -5.61 0.86 18.13
N ASN A 214 -6.93 0.65 18.14
CA ASN A 214 -7.78 0.90 16.98
C ASN A 214 -7.85 2.39 16.62
N LYS A 215 -7.95 3.28 17.62
CA LYS A 215 -7.88 4.72 17.40
C LYS A 215 -6.55 5.10 16.76
N MET A 216 -5.43 4.60 17.26
CA MET A 216 -4.11 4.92 16.73
C MET A 216 -3.92 4.39 15.30
N ARG A 217 -4.44 3.20 14.98
CA ARG A 217 -4.48 2.68 13.60
C ARG A 217 -5.31 3.55 12.66
N LEU A 218 -6.43 4.09 13.14
CA LEU A 218 -7.24 5.03 12.36
C LEU A 218 -6.44 6.31 12.07
N LEU A 219 -5.81 6.90 13.10
CA LEU A 219 -4.99 8.10 12.95
C LEU A 219 -3.82 7.87 11.98
N GLN A 220 -3.15 6.72 12.09
CA GLN A 220 -2.13 6.29 11.13
C GLN A 220 -2.64 6.34 9.70
N ARG A 221 -3.78 5.70 9.42
CA ARG A 221 -4.39 5.66 8.08
C ARG A 221 -4.77 7.04 7.57
N LEU A 222 -5.28 7.92 8.44
CA LEU A 222 -5.64 9.29 8.06
C LEU A 222 -4.43 10.12 7.62
N MET A 223 -3.27 9.93 8.27
CA MET A 223 -2.03 10.57 7.84
C MET A 223 -1.48 9.92 6.56
N GLU A 224 -1.53 8.60 6.45
CA GLU A 224 -1.06 7.87 5.28
C GLU A 224 -1.88 8.19 4.02
N TYR A 225 -3.20 8.40 4.14
CA TYR A 225 -4.10 8.64 3.01
C TYR A 225 -3.68 9.83 2.13
N GLY A 226 -3.10 10.88 2.70
CA GLY A 226 -2.66 12.06 1.93
C GLY A 226 -1.32 11.92 1.23
N VAL A 227 -0.60 10.81 1.46
CA VAL A 227 0.82 10.63 1.05
C VAL A 227 1.01 9.33 0.28
N VAL A 228 0.21 8.31 0.58
CA VAL A 228 0.19 7.03 -0.13
C VAL A 228 -0.70 7.19 -1.36
N PHE A 229 -0.11 7.03 -2.53
CA PHE A 229 -0.85 7.15 -3.79
C PHE A 229 -1.91 6.05 -3.90
N THR A 230 -3.15 6.46 -4.17
CA THR A 230 -4.22 5.53 -4.54
C THR A 230 -3.97 5.02 -5.96
N LYS A 231 -4.01 3.70 -6.14
CA LYS A 231 -3.75 3.06 -7.42
C LYS A 231 -5.05 2.98 -8.23
N ASP A 232 -5.09 3.66 -9.37
CA ASP A 232 -6.10 3.39 -10.39
C ASP A 232 -5.62 2.29 -11.32
N MET A 233 -6.19 1.10 -11.15
CA MET A 233 -5.92 -0.05 -12.01
C MET A 233 -6.75 0.06 -13.29
N ARG A 234 -6.10 0.37 -14.42
CA ARG A 234 -6.72 0.26 -15.74
C ARG A 234 -6.39 -1.09 -16.34
N HIS A 235 -7.40 -1.95 -16.49
CA HIS A 235 -7.23 -3.22 -17.20
C HIS A 235 -7.20 -2.95 -18.70
N LEU A 236 -6.01 -3.01 -19.29
CA LEU A 236 -5.82 -2.80 -20.73
C LEU A 236 -6.59 -3.86 -21.56
N ASN A 237 -6.76 -5.06 -21.00
CA ASN A 237 -7.31 -6.21 -21.71
C ASN A 237 -8.84 -6.34 -21.64
N ARG A 238 -9.55 -5.65 -20.73
CA ARG A 238 -11.00 -5.86 -20.56
C ARG A 238 -11.79 -5.38 -21.78
N ASN A 239 -11.43 -4.21 -22.31
CA ASN A 239 -12.08 -3.65 -23.49
C ASN A 239 -11.67 -4.41 -24.75
N LEU A 240 -10.40 -4.79 -24.85
CA LEU A 240 -9.89 -5.59 -25.96
C LEU A 240 -10.55 -6.98 -26.02
N LYS A 241 -10.65 -7.70 -24.88
CA LYS A 241 -11.33 -8.99 -24.79
C LYS A 241 -12.81 -8.90 -25.16
N ARG A 242 -13.49 -7.82 -24.75
CA ARG A 242 -14.88 -7.55 -25.16
C ARG A 242 -14.99 -7.28 -26.66
N PHE A 243 -14.05 -6.55 -27.23
CA PHE A 243 -13.99 -6.28 -28.67
C PHE A 243 -13.74 -7.57 -29.47
N VAL A 244 -12.74 -8.37 -29.10
CA VAL A 244 -12.43 -9.66 -29.75
C VAL A 244 -13.63 -10.59 -29.68
N ARG A 245 -14.24 -10.77 -28.50
CA ARG A 245 -15.44 -11.60 -28.35
C ARG A 245 -16.62 -11.08 -29.18
N GLY A 246 -16.80 -9.76 -29.24
CA GLY A 246 -17.83 -9.12 -30.05
C GLY A 246 -17.62 -9.37 -31.55
N SER A 247 -16.40 -9.19 -32.04
CA SER A 247 -16.02 -9.44 -33.43
C SER A 247 -16.17 -10.89 -33.83
N VAL A 248 -15.70 -11.84 -33.00
CA VAL A 248 -15.88 -13.29 -33.24
C VAL A 248 -17.37 -13.63 -33.29
N THR A 249 -18.17 -13.10 -32.36
CA THR A 249 -19.63 -13.34 -32.36
C THR A 249 -20.29 -12.78 -33.61
N ALA A 250 -19.89 -11.59 -34.08
CA ALA A 250 -20.45 -10.98 -35.29
C ALA A 250 -20.15 -11.82 -36.54
N ILE A 251 -18.91 -12.29 -36.70
CA ILE A 251 -18.50 -13.13 -37.84
C ILE A 251 -19.27 -14.47 -37.83
N ILE A 252 -19.33 -15.13 -36.67
CA ILE A 252 -20.06 -16.40 -36.53
C ILE A 252 -21.55 -16.21 -36.81
N MET A 253 -22.15 -15.13 -36.30
CA MET A 253 -23.56 -14.83 -36.56
C MET A 253 -23.83 -14.52 -38.03
N ALA A 254 -22.93 -13.83 -38.72
CA ALA A 254 -23.06 -13.60 -40.16
C ALA A 254 -23.02 -14.92 -40.95
N PHE A 255 -22.09 -15.82 -40.62
CA PHE A 255 -21.99 -17.15 -41.23
C PHE A 255 -23.20 -18.05 -40.92
N VAL A 256 -23.68 -18.04 -39.67
CA VAL A 256 -24.87 -18.79 -39.28
C VAL A 256 -26.10 -18.24 -40.00
N MET A 257 -26.24 -16.92 -40.11
CA MET A 257 -27.38 -16.31 -40.80
C MET A 257 -27.43 -16.68 -42.28
N THR A 258 -26.28 -16.72 -42.98
CA THR A 258 -26.24 -17.17 -44.38
C THR A 258 -26.64 -18.63 -44.52
N LEU A 259 -26.18 -19.52 -43.62
CA LEU A 259 -26.61 -20.93 -43.61
C LEU A 259 -28.11 -21.07 -43.33
N VAL A 260 -28.65 -20.33 -42.36
CA VAL A 260 -30.08 -20.33 -42.01
C VAL A 260 -30.92 -19.84 -43.20
N LEU A 261 -30.51 -18.77 -43.87
CA LEU A 261 -31.21 -18.25 -45.04
C LEU A 261 -31.19 -19.24 -46.22
N ASN A 262 -30.05 -19.90 -46.47
CA ASN A 262 -29.93 -20.94 -47.50
C ASN A 262 -30.74 -22.20 -47.18
N ALA A 263 -30.80 -22.60 -45.91
CA ALA A 263 -31.64 -23.71 -45.47
C ALA A 263 -33.12 -23.36 -45.67
N ARG A 264 -33.54 -22.14 -45.31
CA ARG A 264 -34.92 -21.68 -45.49
C ARG A 264 -35.31 -21.52 -46.96
N SER A 265 -34.38 -21.11 -47.83
CA SER A 265 -34.67 -21.03 -49.27
C SER A 265 -34.79 -22.40 -49.92
N SER A 266 -34.10 -23.42 -49.38
CA SER A 266 -34.14 -24.80 -49.88
C SER A 266 -35.34 -25.60 -49.34
N PHE A 267 -35.82 -25.27 -48.13
CA PHE A 267 -36.98 -25.92 -47.49
C PHE A 267 -38.09 -24.88 -47.28
N THR A 268 -39.02 -24.81 -48.23
CA THR A 268 -40.15 -23.86 -48.24
C THR A 268 -41.20 -24.14 -47.15
N GLU A 269 -41.29 -25.38 -46.66
CA GLU A 269 -42.20 -25.79 -45.59
C GLU A 269 -41.46 -26.04 -44.28
N VAL A 270 -42.08 -25.69 -43.14
CA VAL A 270 -41.54 -25.94 -41.80
C VAL A 270 -41.66 -27.43 -41.49
N THR A 271 -40.66 -28.18 -41.94
CA THR A 271 -40.54 -29.63 -41.71
C THR A 271 -39.72 -29.91 -40.45
N LEU A 272 -39.93 -31.09 -39.85
CA LEU A 272 -39.13 -31.58 -38.73
C LEU A 272 -37.62 -31.57 -39.04
N VAL A 273 -37.26 -31.82 -40.31
CA VAL A 273 -35.89 -31.80 -40.83
C VAL A 273 -35.27 -30.40 -40.75
N LEU A 274 -36.03 -29.36 -41.09
CA LEU A 274 -35.57 -27.97 -41.01
C LEU A 274 -35.26 -27.58 -39.55
N VAL A 275 -36.15 -27.94 -38.61
CA VAL A 275 -35.95 -27.64 -37.18
C VAL A 275 -34.72 -28.35 -36.63
N ALA A 276 -34.51 -29.62 -36.98
CA ALA A 276 -33.33 -30.37 -36.57
C ALA A 276 -32.04 -29.75 -37.13
N LEU A 277 -32.04 -29.35 -38.40
CA LEU A 277 -30.90 -28.72 -39.07
C LEU A 277 -30.55 -27.36 -38.44
N LEU A 278 -31.55 -26.54 -38.10
CA LEU A 278 -31.34 -25.29 -37.36
C LEU A 278 -30.74 -25.53 -35.96
N GLY A 279 -31.19 -26.59 -35.28
CA GLY A 279 -30.63 -27.01 -33.99
C GLY A 279 -29.15 -27.37 -34.09
N VAL A 280 -28.75 -28.12 -35.12
CA VAL A 280 -27.34 -28.47 -35.37
C VAL A 280 -26.49 -27.23 -35.68
N ILE A 281 -26.98 -26.33 -36.53
CA ILE A 281 -26.28 -25.07 -36.84
C ILE A 281 -26.08 -24.25 -35.56
N TYR A 282 -27.10 -24.17 -34.70
CA TYR A 282 -27.01 -23.43 -33.44
C TYR A 282 -26.06 -24.09 -32.43
N GLY A 283 -26.05 -25.43 -32.37
CA GLY A 283 -25.10 -26.18 -31.54
C GLY A 283 -23.65 -25.94 -31.96
N LEU A 284 -23.38 -26.05 -33.27
CA LEU A 284 -22.05 -25.77 -33.83
C LEU A 284 -21.61 -24.32 -33.60
N ARG A 285 -22.54 -23.35 -33.70
CA ARG A 285 -22.26 -21.94 -33.40
C ARG A 285 -21.71 -21.75 -31.99
N GLU A 286 -22.29 -22.40 -30.99
CA GLU A 286 -21.86 -22.19 -29.60
C GLU A 286 -20.49 -22.82 -29.34
N THR A 287 -20.21 -24.02 -29.86
CA THR A 287 -18.89 -24.66 -29.71
C THR A 287 -17.80 -23.88 -30.44
N PHE A 288 -18.03 -23.48 -31.70
CA PHE A 288 -17.03 -22.72 -32.46
C PHE A 288 -16.77 -21.34 -31.89
N LYS A 289 -17.79 -20.69 -31.30
CA LYS A 289 -17.63 -19.38 -30.69
C LYS A 289 -16.65 -19.42 -29.52
N ASP A 290 -16.75 -20.42 -28.65
CA ASP A 290 -15.87 -20.53 -27.51
C ASP A 290 -14.46 -20.97 -27.93
N ASP A 291 -14.34 -21.94 -28.84
CA ASP A 291 -13.04 -22.41 -29.36
C ASP A 291 -12.27 -21.30 -30.09
N ILE A 292 -12.92 -20.56 -31.00
CA ILE A 292 -12.28 -19.47 -31.75
C ILE A 292 -11.93 -18.31 -30.83
N THR A 293 -12.78 -17.99 -29.86
CA THR A 293 -12.49 -16.94 -28.88
C THR A 293 -11.27 -17.31 -28.04
N GLN A 294 -11.08 -18.58 -27.69
CA GLN A 294 -9.92 -19.06 -26.94
C GLN A 294 -8.65 -19.18 -27.79
N ILE A 295 -8.76 -19.43 -29.10
CA ILE A 295 -7.58 -19.47 -30.00
C ILE A 295 -7.04 -18.06 -30.29
N ILE A 296 -7.94 -17.07 -30.41
CA ILE A 296 -7.57 -15.68 -30.72
C ILE A 296 -7.07 -14.91 -29.48
N TRP A 297 -7.48 -15.35 -28.28
CA TRP A 297 -7.14 -14.70 -27.02
C TRP A 297 -6.16 -15.52 -26.19
#